data_AF-A0A8J3K6T6-F1
#
_entry.id   AF-A0A8J3K6T6-F1
#
_cell.length_a   1.000
_cell.length_b   1.000
_cell.length_c   1.000
_cell.angle_alpha   90.00
_cell.angle_beta   90.00
_cell.angle_gamma   90.00
#
_symmetry.space_group_name_H-M   'P 1'
#
loop_
_entity.id
_entity.type
_entity.pdbx_description
1 polymer ?
#
loop_
_entity_poly.entity_id
_entity_poly.type
_entity_poly.pdbx_seq_one_letter_code
_entity_poly.pdbx_strand_id
1 'polypeptide(L)'
;MTARHTHTDQAQPAQAAPAGAADAAQDKGPDDSTLYADWRYQAAERVQMMGAHFKINAWEQRFSQDKLAPHALGYLYLQHDRRRRKFFEVAAAWHLWLDHPDVRVLPRLLFELHHQFAPRAAGVGFDIREELSVGRDKHMVSDIGAVYAGLAVISLDTAPGTDSPTGTWEKVQRTARSPLDVPAVSRIVLTDKTTMVCYHGTRAEYNAFTVQSTHPVRPASGSRLFEAYSVPRERMLADDGHGEVLRWAGELSDTLAQADNGRITALKAAAHANASRQGRRQA
;
A
#
# COMPACT_ATOMS: atom_id res chain seq x y z
N MET A 1 26.51 40.96 -67.26
CA MET A 1 26.61 40.10 -68.46
C MET A 1 25.73 38.88 -68.24
N THR A 2 25.02 38.40 -69.30
CA THR A 2 24.41 37.05 -69.45
C THR A 2 23.62 36.49 -68.22
N ALA A 3 22.27 36.44 -68.16
CA ALA A 3 21.29 35.86 -69.12
C ALA A 3 21.72 34.44 -69.55
N ARG A 4 20.97 33.33 -69.47
CA ARG A 4 19.52 32.97 -69.46
C ARG A 4 19.39 31.54 -68.85
N HIS A 5 18.26 30.85 -68.70
CA HIS A 5 16.86 31.07 -69.14
C HIS A 5 15.85 30.47 -68.12
N THR A 6 14.61 30.94 -68.22
CA THR A 6 13.32 30.35 -67.79
C THR A 6 13.01 28.96 -68.36
N HIS A 7 12.31 28.11 -67.60
CA HIS A 7 11.24 27.27 -68.16
C HIS A 7 10.03 27.24 -67.22
N THR A 8 8.85 27.45 -67.81
CA THR A 8 7.55 27.41 -67.15
C THR A 8 6.82 26.17 -67.65
N ASP A 9 6.16 25.46 -66.75
CA ASP A 9 5.00 24.59 -66.95
C ASP A 9 4.61 24.12 -65.55
N GLN A 10 3.36 23.94 -65.13
CA GLN A 10 2.03 24.33 -65.56
C GLN A 10 1.14 23.92 -64.36
N ALA A 11 0.04 24.61 -64.08
CA ALA A 11 -0.72 24.35 -62.85
C ALA A 11 -1.54 23.05 -62.92
N GLN A 12 -1.62 22.32 -61.80
CA GLN A 12 -2.70 21.36 -61.53
C GLN A 12 -3.42 21.77 -60.24
N PRO A 13 -4.77 21.71 -60.21
CA PRO A 13 -5.56 22.40 -59.20
C PRO A 13 -5.63 21.66 -57.86
N ALA A 14 -6.04 22.41 -56.83
CA ALA A 14 -6.19 21.92 -55.47
C ALA A 14 -7.10 20.68 -55.37
N GLN A 15 -6.54 19.57 -54.89
CA GLN A 15 -7.34 18.56 -54.20
C GLN A 15 -7.49 19.01 -52.73
N ALA A 16 -8.74 19.33 -52.36
CA ALA A 16 -9.07 19.59 -50.97
C ALA A 16 -8.74 18.36 -50.12
N ALA A 17 -7.89 18.52 -49.11
CA ALA A 17 -7.71 17.49 -48.10
C ALA A 17 -9.06 17.21 -47.44
N PRO A 18 -9.50 15.94 -47.31
CA PRO A 18 -10.75 15.65 -46.63
C PRO A 18 -10.63 16.03 -45.16
N ALA A 19 -11.32 17.09 -44.77
CA ALA A 19 -11.62 17.39 -43.37
C ALA A 19 -12.53 16.29 -42.82
N GLY A 20 -11.92 15.18 -42.40
CA GLY A 20 -12.63 13.91 -42.21
C GLY A 20 -11.87 12.85 -41.43
N ALA A 21 -10.89 13.25 -40.63
CA ALA A 21 -10.29 12.43 -39.58
C ALA A 21 -9.84 13.33 -38.43
N ALA A 22 -10.82 13.95 -37.75
CA ALA A 22 -10.62 14.20 -36.33
C ALA A 22 -10.53 12.81 -35.70
N ASP A 23 -9.30 12.32 -35.52
CA ASP A 23 -9.05 11.07 -34.81
C ASP A 23 -9.83 11.16 -33.51
N ALA A 24 -10.79 10.24 -33.36
CA ALA A 24 -11.45 10.06 -32.10
C ALA A 24 -10.36 9.59 -31.14
N ALA A 25 -9.77 10.55 -30.42
CA ALA A 25 -8.99 10.32 -29.22
C ALA A 25 -9.94 9.66 -28.22
N GLN A 26 -10.11 8.35 -28.41
CA GLN A 26 -10.72 7.47 -27.45
C GLN A 26 -9.91 7.70 -26.18
N ASP A 27 -10.56 8.32 -25.20
CA ASP A 27 -10.13 8.41 -23.81
C ASP A 27 -10.14 6.99 -23.22
N LYS A 28 -9.26 6.15 -23.78
CA LYS A 28 -8.88 4.85 -23.27
C LYS A 28 -8.26 5.16 -21.92
N GLY A 29 -9.07 4.92 -20.89
CA GLY A 29 -8.60 5.03 -19.52
C GLY A 29 -7.36 4.15 -19.31
N PRO A 30 -6.64 4.36 -18.20
CA PRO A 30 -5.49 3.53 -17.88
C PRO A 30 -5.87 2.05 -17.97
N ASP A 31 -5.04 1.26 -18.65
CA ASP A 31 -5.26 -0.18 -18.71
C ASP A 31 -5.12 -0.81 -17.32
N ASP A 32 -5.67 -2.01 -17.15
CA ASP A 32 -5.65 -2.72 -15.88
C ASP A 32 -4.21 -2.83 -15.35
N SER A 33 -3.20 -3.08 -16.20
CA SER A 33 -1.81 -3.22 -15.77
C SER A 33 -1.25 -1.93 -15.15
N THR A 34 -1.66 -0.78 -15.68
CA THR A 34 -1.33 0.56 -15.20
C THR A 34 -2.04 0.85 -13.88
N LEU A 35 -3.33 0.51 -13.78
CA LEU A 35 -4.08 0.58 -12.53
C LEU A 35 -3.43 -0.31 -11.46
N TYR A 36 -3.06 -1.55 -11.79
CA TYR A 36 -2.39 -2.50 -10.90
C TYR A 36 -1.01 -2.00 -10.44
N ALA A 37 -0.22 -1.37 -11.33
CA ALA A 37 1.05 -0.76 -10.96
C ALA A 37 0.89 0.48 -10.07
N ASP A 38 -0.17 1.27 -10.29
CA ASP A 38 -0.47 2.51 -9.56
C ASP A 38 -0.90 2.24 -8.12
N TRP A 39 -1.85 1.33 -7.86
CA TRP A 39 -2.26 1.09 -6.47
C TRP A 39 -1.18 0.39 -5.63
N ARG A 40 -0.33 -0.46 -6.22
CA ARG A 40 0.87 -0.99 -5.53
C ARG A 40 1.82 0.13 -5.14
N TYR A 41 1.97 1.13 -6.01
CA TYR A 41 2.76 2.33 -5.75
C TYR A 41 2.12 3.20 -4.65
N GLN A 42 0.81 3.46 -4.73
CA GLN A 42 0.07 4.15 -3.67
C GLN A 42 0.10 3.40 -2.32
N ALA A 43 0.10 2.06 -2.31
CA ALA A 43 0.26 1.27 -1.10
C ALA A 43 1.62 1.51 -0.44
N ALA A 44 2.70 1.57 -1.22
CA ALA A 44 4.03 1.94 -0.72
C ALA A 44 4.09 3.40 -0.23
N GLU A 45 3.49 4.38 -0.94
CA GLU A 45 3.38 5.77 -0.46
C GLU A 45 2.59 5.85 0.86
N ARG A 46 1.49 5.12 0.99
CA ARG A 46 0.68 5.09 2.22
C ARG A 46 1.50 4.55 3.39
N VAL A 47 2.23 3.46 3.16
CA VAL A 47 3.09 2.84 4.17
C VAL A 47 4.33 3.70 4.50
N GLN A 48 4.85 4.48 3.55
CA GLN A 48 5.88 5.50 3.80
C GLN A 48 5.40 6.52 4.84
N MET A 49 4.21 7.10 4.63
CA MET A 49 3.60 8.05 5.56
C MET A 49 3.30 7.42 6.93
N MET A 50 2.76 6.19 6.95
CA MET A 50 2.50 5.47 8.20
C MET A 50 3.78 5.19 8.99
N GLY A 51 4.85 4.76 8.31
CA GLY A 51 6.15 4.53 8.94
C GLY A 51 6.77 5.80 9.49
N ALA A 52 6.64 6.93 8.77
CA ALA A 52 7.10 8.23 9.27
C ALA A 52 6.37 8.66 10.55
N HIS A 53 5.04 8.56 10.60
CA HIS A 53 4.26 8.85 11.81
C HIS A 53 4.58 7.88 12.96
N PHE A 54 4.72 6.58 12.68
CA PHE A 54 5.06 5.59 13.69
C PHE A 54 6.45 5.84 14.31
N LYS A 55 7.46 6.15 13.48
CA LYS A 55 8.81 6.55 13.92
C LYS A 55 8.76 7.75 14.88
N ILE A 56 7.97 8.78 14.57
CA ILE A 56 7.81 9.97 15.41
C ILE A 56 7.15 9.59 16.75
N ASN A 57 6.00 8.93 16.72
CA ASN A 57 5.25 8.57 17.93
C ASN A 57 6.07 7.66 18.85
N ALA A 58 6.72 6.62 18.29
CA ALA A 58 7.55 5.71 19.06
C ALA A 58 8.79 6.40 19.64
N TRP A 59 9.40 7.34 18.91
CA TRP A 59 10.49 8.15 19.43
C TRP A 59 10.05 9.05 20.59
N GLU A 60 8.95 9.79 20.44
CA GLU A 60 8.44 10.69 21.48
C GLU A 60 8.05 9.93 22.75
N GLN A 61 7.45 8.75 22.61
CA GLN A 61 6.99 7.91 23.71
C GLN A 61 8.08 6.97 24.28
N ARG A 62 9.31 6.95 23.74
CA ARG A 62 10.34 5.93 24.09
C ARG A 62 10.72 5.82 25.58
N PHE A 63 10.43 6.85 26.38
CA PHE A 63 10.68 6.90 27.83
C PHE A 63 9.41 7.09 28.68
N SER A 64 8.20 7.03 28.08
CA SER A 64 6.95 7.06 28.85
C SER A 64 6.63 5.68 29.43
N GLN A 65 5.61 5.61 30.31
CA GLN A 65 5.02 4.34 30.73
C GLN A 65 4.34 3.64 29.55
N ASP A 66 3.60 4.41 28.74
CA ASP A 66 2.91 3.96 27.53
C ASP A 66 3.83 3.92 26.28
N LYS A 67 5.08 3.49 26.45
CA LYS A 67 6.02 3.37 25.33
C LYS A 67 5.53 2.34 24.30
N LEU A 68 5.67 2.64 23.01
CA LEU A 68 5.27 1.73 21.93
C LEU A 68 6.27 0.58 21.74
N ALA A 69 5.72 -0.57 21.36
CA ALA A 69 6.48 -1.68 20.78
C ALA A 69 7.18 -1.24 19.48
N PRO A 70 8.25 -1.94 19.04
CA PRO A 70 8.96 -1.62 17.81
C PRO A 70 8.19 -1.94 16.52
N HIS A 71 7.00 -2.55 16.63
CA HIS A 71 6.21 -3.06 15.51
C HIS A 71 4.84 -2.39 15.40
N ALA A 72 4.35 -2.26 14.18
CA ALA A 72 3.01 -1.74 13.86
C ALA A 72 2.42 -2.46 12.64
N LEU A 73 1.10 -2.54 12.55
CA LEU A 73 0.38 -3.04 11.37
C LEU A 73 -0.37 -1.91 10.66
N GLY A 74 -0.37 -1.98 9.33
CA GLY A 74 -1.29 -1.25 8.46
C GLY A 74 -2.17 -2.23 7.69
N TYR A 75 -3.48 -2.14 7.88
CA TYR A 75 -4.46 -2.86 7.09
C TYR A 75 -4.84 -1.96 5.92
N LEU A 76 -4.46 -2.35 4.70
CA LEU A 76 -4.63 -1.56 3.49
C LEU A 76 -5.95 -1.92 2.81
N TYR A 77 -6.67 -0.90 2.32
CA TYR A 77 -7.94 -1.05 1.62
C TYR A 77 -7.92 -0.26 0.31
N LEU A 78 -8.40 -0.89 -0.75
CA LEU A 78 -8.66 -0.26 -2.04
C LEU A 78 -10.08 0.31 -2.02
N GLN A 79 -10.21 1.60 -2.36
CA GLN A 79 -11.51 2.25 -2.55
C GLN A 79 -11.45 3.18 -3.76
N HIS A 80 -12.60 3.64 -4.27
CA HIS A 80 -12.61 4.59 -5.38
C HIS A 80 -12.03 5.95 -4.97
N ASP A 81 -11.14 6.51 -5.80
CA ASP A 81 -10.56 7.83 -5.56
C ASP A 81 -11.65 8.91 -5.61
N ARG A 82 -11.76 9.66 -4.51
CA ARG A 82 -12.84 10.64 -4.30
C ARG A 82 -12.77 11.83 -5.26
N ARG A 83 -11.60 12.08 -5.86
CA ARG A 83 -11.31 13.16 -6.81
C ARG A 83 -11.26 12.64 -8.25
N ARG A 84 -10.78 11.41 -8.47
CA ARG A 84 -10.54 10.80 -9.78
C ARG A 84 -11.45 9.56 -9.98
N ARG A 85 -12.68 9.76 -10.42
CA ARG A 85 -13.72 8.69 -10.57
C ARG A 85 -13.32 7.41 -11.34
N LYS A 86 -12.27 7.44 -12.18
CA LYS A 86 -11.75 6.27 -12.92
C LYS A 86 -10.59 5.53 -12.19
N PHE A 87 -10.16 6.01 -11.03
CA PHE A 87 -8.98 5.53 -10.32
C PHE A 87 -9.37 5.01 -8.93
N PHE A 88 -8.45 4.26 -8.33
CA PHE A 88 -8.54 3.83 -6.95
C PHE A 88 -7.59 4.67 -6.06
N GLU A 89 -7.94 4.78 -4.78
CA GLU A 89 -7.07 5.28 -3.72
C GLU A 89 -6.84 4.18 -2.67
N VAL A 90 -5.64 4.15 -2.07
CA VAL A 90 -5.32 3.24 -0.96
C VAL A 90 -5.50 3.95 0.38
N ALA A 91 -6.54 3.55 1.12
CA ALA A 91 -6.77 3.96 2.50
C ALA A 91 -6.20 2.93 3.48
N ALA A 92 -5.89 3.34 4.71
CA ALA A 92 -5.35 2.44 5.74
C ALA A 92 -6.08 2.57 7.08
N ALA A 93 -6.23 1.43 7.74
CA ALA A 93 -6.44 1.32 9.18
C ALA A 93 -5.15 0.80 9.83
N TRP A 94 -4.91 1.08 11.11
CA TRP A 94 -3.66 0.72 11.76
C TRP A 94 -3.84 0.17 13.16
N HIS A 95 -2.90 -0.68 13.55
CA HIS A 95 -2.79 -1.25 14.89
C HIS A 95 -1.39 -1.01 15.45
N LEU A 96 -1.34 -0.60 16.72
CA LEU A 96 -0.14 -0.31 17.47
C LEU A 96 -0.20 -1.06 18.81
N TRP A 97 0.94 -1.51 19.31
CA TRP A 97 1.04 -2.12 20.63
C TRP A 97 1.87 -1.26 21.58
N LEU A 98 1.50 -1.30 22.86
CA LEU A 98 2.41 -0.92 23.94
C LEU A 98 3.54 -1.96 24.05
N ASP A 99 4.68 -1.54 24.57
CA ASP A 99 5.85 -2.40 24.77
C ASP A 99 5.55 -3.52 25.79
N HIS A 100 5.39 -4.75 25.29
CA HIS A 100 5.23 -5.97 26.07
C HIS A 100 6.11 -7.10 25.50
N PRO A 101 6.67 -8.01 26.31
CA PRO A 101 7.50 -9.12 25.82
C PRO A 101 6.86 -9.95 24.69
N ASP A 102 5.56 -10.21 24.79
CA ASP A 102 4.81 -11.02 23.81
C ASP A 102 4.81 -10.39 22.40
N VAL A 103 4.83 -9.05 22.32
CA VAL A 103 4.81 -8.32 21.05
C VAL A 103 6.20 -7.98 20.52
N ARG A 104 7.30 -8.47 21.12
CA ARG A 104 8.66 -8.15 20.67
C ARG A 104 9.16 -9.00 19.51
N VAL A 105 8.82 -10.30 19.48
CA VAL A 105 9.34 -11.23 18.47
C VAL A 105 8.42 -11.21 17.26
N LEU A 106 8.72 -10.38 16.26
CA LEU A 106 7.81 -10.10 15.14
C LEU A 106 7.27 -11.33 14.39
N PRO A 107 8.09 -12.34 14.00
CA PRO A 107 7.55 -13.54 13.34
C PRO A 107 6.55 -14.29 14.22
N ARG A 108 6.83 -14.39 15.52
CA ARG A 108 5.96 -15.04 16.51
C ARG A 108 4.67 -14.25 16.73
N LEU A 109 4.74 -12.92 16.81
CA LEU A 109 3.57 -12.07 16.91
C LEU A 109 2.63 -12.26 15.71
N LEU A 110 3.15 -12.27 14.48
CA LEU A 110 2.35 -12.51 13.27
C LEU A 110 1.74 -13.92 13.24
N PHE A 111 2.49 -14.94 13.69
CA PHE A 111 2.00 -16.31 13.87
C PHE A 111 0.83 -16.38 14.85
N GLU A 112 0.96 -15.77 16.03
CA GLU A 112 -0.06 -15.79 17.08
C GLU A 112 -1.33 -15.04 16.62
N LEU A 113 -1.19 -13.88 15.98
CA LEU A 113 -2.31 -13.13 15.40
C LEU A 113 -3.06 -13.92 14.31
N HIS A 114 -2.34 -14.60 13.41
CA HIS A 114 -2.94 -15.45 12.39
C HIS A 114 -3.81 -16.56 13.03
N HIS A 115 -3.27 -17.28 14.02
CA HIS A 115 -4.01 -18.35 14.71
C HIS A 115 -5.17 -17.82 15.57
N GLN A 116 -5.03 -16.62 16.16
CA GLN A 116 -6.09 -15.96 16.91
C GLN A 116 -7.25 -15.51 16.01
N PHE A 117 -6.95 -15.03 14.80
CA PHE A 117 -7.96 -14.47 13.90
C PHE A 117 -8.55 -15.48 12.91
N ALA A 118 -7.87 -16.59 12.59
CA ALA A 118 -8.42 -17.60 11.67
C ALA A 118 -9.81 -18.14 12.07
N PRO A 119 -10.11 -18.44 13.37
CA PRO A 119 -11.47 -18.81 13.78
C PRO A 119 -12.49 -17.68 13.62
N ARG A 120 -12.08 -16.41 13.79
CA ARG A 120 -12.94 -15.23 13.63
C ARG A 120 -13.20 -14.87 12.16
N ALA A 121 -12.22 -15.09 11.29
CA ALA A 121 -12.34 -14.86 9.84
C ALA A 121 -13.35 -15.81 9.16
N ALA A 122 -13.65 -16.96 9.78
CA ALA A 122 -14.74 -17.84 9.36
C ALA A 122 -16.14 -17.37 9.84
N GLY A 123 -16.20 -16.36 10.73
CA GLY A 123 -17.44 -15.80 11.27
C GLY A 123 -18.06 -14.71 10.40
N VAL A 124 -19.35 -14.44 10.62
CA VAL A 124 -20.08 -13.38 9.91
C VAL A 124 -19.92 -12.05 10.65
N GLY A 125 -19.57 -10.99 9.92
CA GLY A 125 -19.63 -9.61 10.41
C GLY A 125 -18.39 -9.09 11.17
N PHE A 126 -17.31 -9.87 11.24
CA PHE A 126 -16.03 -9.41 11.80
C PHE A 126 -15.43 -8.28 10.95
N ASP A 127 -15.14 -7.11 11.54
CA ASP A 127 -14.58 -5.95 10.84
C ASP A 127 -13.26 -5.48 11.49
N ILE A 128 -12.16 -5.80 10.82
CA ILE A 128 -10.78 -5.44 11.20
C ILE A 128 -10.63 -3.93 11.50
N ARG A 129 -11.39 -3.08 10.79
CA ARG A 129 -11.31 -1.62 10.87
C ARG A 129 -11.92 -1.06 12.15
N GLU A 130 -12.80 -1.82 12.80
CA GLU A 130 -13.48 -1.44 14.05
C GLU A 130 -12.96 -2.27 15.24
N GLU A 131 -12.67 -3.56 15.05
CA GLU A 131 -12.30 -4.48 16.12
C GLU A 131 -10.80 -4.63 16.38
N LEU A 132 -9.96 -4.44 15.35
CA LEU A 132 -8.50 -4.65 15.43
C LEU A 132 -7.67 -3.39 15.19
N SER A 133 -8.30 -2.24 14.96
CA SER A 133 -7.60 -1.01 14.57
C SER A 133 -7.72 0.04 15.67
N VAL A 134 -6.59 0.63 16.07
CA VAL A 134 -6.57 1.77 17.01
C VAL A 134 -6.85 3.11 16.30
N GLY A 135 -6.85 3.10 14.97
CA GLY A 135 -7.26 4.24 14.15
C GLY A 135 -7.35 3.88 12.66
N ARG A 136 -7.94 4.79 11.88
CA ARG A 136 -8.06 4.68 10.43
C ARG A 136 -8.09 6.03 9.76
N ASP A 137 -7.86 6.03 8.44
CA ASP A 137 -8.03 7.20 7.60
C ASP A 137 -9.44 7.79 7.71
N LYS A 138 -9.51 9.11 7.94
CA LYS A 138 -10.78 9.87 8.04
C LYS A 138 -11.63 9.82 6.77
N HIS A 139 -11.03 9.44 5.64
CA HIS A 139 -11.68 9.32 4.34
C HIS A 139 -11.97 7.87 3.93
N MET A 140 -11.59 6.88 4.75
CA MET A 140 -11.91 5.47 4.51
C MET A 140 -13.43 5.26 4.55
N VAL A 141 -13.96 4.60 3.52
CA VAL A 141 -15.40 4.30 3.43
C VAL A 141 -15.72 3.08 4.30
N SER A 142 -16.81 3.13 5.07
CA SER A 142 -17.21 2.06 6.01
C SER A 142 -18.04 0.93 5.38
N ASP A 143 -18.57 1.11 4.17
CA ASP A 143 -19.42 0.12 3.50
C ASP A 143 -18.63 -0.88 2.62
N ILE A 144 -19.26 -1.42 1.57
CA ILE A 144 -18.67 -2.35 0.60
C ILE A 144 -17.73 -1.66 -0.42
N GLY A 145 -17.67 -0.34 -0.44
CA GLY A 145 -16.85 0.47 -1.36
C GLY A 145 -15.38 0.57 -0.98
N ALA A 146 -15.00 0.07 0.20
CA ALA A 146 -13.61 -0.20 0.59
C ALA A 146 -13.44 -1.72 0.73
N VAL A 147 -12.46 -2.28 0.03
CA VAL A 147 -12.15 -3.72 -0.02
C VAL A 147 -10.72 -3.95 0.45
N TYR A 148 -10.49 -5.00 1.25
CA TYR A 148 -9.17 -5.32 1.76
C TYR A 148 -8.18 -5.58 0.62
N ALA A 149 -7.05 -4.85 0.65
CA ALA A 149 -6.03 -4.85 -0.39
C ALA A 149 -4.72 -5.49 0.05
N GLY A 150 -4.42 -5.52 1.36
CA GLY A 150 -3.24 -6.19 1.89
C GLY A 150 -2.86 -5.78 3.32
N LEU A 151 -1.73 -6.33 3.77
CA LEU A 151 -1.11 -6.07 5.06
C LEU A 151 0.24 -5.38 4.88
N ALA A 152 0.47 -4.33 5.66
CA ALA A 152 1.79 -3.75 5.89
C ALA A 152 2.24 -4.04 7.33
N VAL A 153 3.47 -4.53 7.48
CA VAL A 153 4.14 -4.77 8.76
C VAL A 153 5.32 -3.82 8.86
N ILE A 154 5.28 -2.88 9.81
CA ILE A 154 6.31 -1.86 10.00
C ILE A 154 7.12 -2.22 11.24
N SER A 155 8.45 -2.25 11.12
CA SER A 155 9.39 -2.60 12.19
C SER A 155 10.46 -1.52 12.34
N LEU A 156 10.71 -1.09 13.58
CA LEU A 156 11.87 -0.27 13.96
C LEU A 156 13.13 -1.10 14.23
N ASP A 157 12.98 -2.41 14.45
CA ASP A 157 14.10 -3.34 14.43
C ASP A 157 14.57 -3.52 12.98
N THR A 158 15.83 -3.16 12.71
CA THR A 158 16.48 -3.31 11.40
C THR A 158 17.60 -4.35 11.49
N ALA A 159 17.69 -5.23 10.49
CA ALA A 159 18.66 -6.32 10.51
C ALA A 159 20.09 -5.77 10.31
N PRO A 160 21.10 -6.33 11.01
CA PRO A 160 22.50 -5.98 10.76
C PRO A 160 22.99 -6.62 9.45
N GLY A 161 22.71 -5.95 8.32
CA GLY A 161 23.11 -6.43 6.98
C GLY A 161 22.55 -5.64 5.80
N THR A 162 21.48 -4.86 6.00
CA THR A 162 21.05 -3.83 5.04
C THR A 162 22.00 -2.63 5.08
N ASP A 163 22.10 -1.85 4.00
CA ASP A 163 23.03 -0.70 3.86
C ASP A 163 22.90 0.39 4.96
N SER A 164 21.84 0.34 5.78
CA SER A 164 21.68 1.11 7.02
C SER A 164 21.36 0.20 8.24
N PRO A 165 22.37 -0.44 8.87
CA PRO A 165 22.16 -1.45 9.90
C PRO A 165 22.19 -0.84 11.31
N THR A 166 21.11 -0.21 11.77
CA THR A 166 21.09 0.35 13.14
C THR A 166 20.89 -0.71 14.22
N GLY A 167 20.25 -1.85 13.91
CA GLY A 167 20.00 -2.94 14.85
C GLY A 167 18.65 -2.80 15.55
N THR A 168 18.54 -3.36 16.76
CA THR A 168 17.28 -3.37 17.52
C THR A 168 16.86 -1.98 18.00
N TRP A 169 15.57 -1.81 18.25
CA TRP A 169 14.97 -0.57 18.72
C TRP A 169 15.59 -0.07 20.03
N GLU A 170 15.95 -0.94 20.98
CA GLU A 170 16.64 -0.56 22.23
C GLU A 170 18.00 0.10 21.97
N LYS A 171 18.70 -0.34 20.93
CA LYS A 171 19.97 0.26 20.52
C LYS A 171 19.71 1.61 19.87
N VAL A 172 18.75 1.68 18.94
CA VAL A 172 18.35 2.93 18.26
C VAL A 172 17.92 4.01 19.27
N GLN A 173 17.10 3.67 20.27
CA GLN A 173 16.67 4.58 21.34
C GLN A 173 17.82 5.26 22.09
N ARG A 174 18.99 4.60 22.17
CA ARG A 174 20.20 5.10 22.84
C ARG A 174 21.14 5.88 21.92
N THR A 175 21.13 5.59 20.61
CA THR A 175 22.11 6.12 19.65
C THR A 175 21.56 7.20 18.71
N ALA A 176 20.27 7.16 18.39
CA ALA A 176 19.61 8.20 17.59
C ALA A 176 19.58 9.53 18.36
N ARG A 177 19.59 10.66 17.64
CA ARG A 177 19.51 12.01 18.24
C ARG A 177 18.14 12.66 18.03
N SER A 178 17.35 12.13 17.09
CA SER A 178 16.06 12.67 16.65
C SER A 178 15.22 11.56 15.98
N PRO A 179 13.90 11.76 15.75
CA PRO A 179 13.07 10.80 15.00
C PRO A 179 13.59 10.51 13.58
N LEU A 180 14.34 11.45 13.00
CA LEU A 180 14.93 11.34 11.66
C LEU A 180 16.16 10.40 11.64
N ASP A 181 16.75 10.10 12.80
CA ASP A 181 17.85 9.14 12.91
C ASP A 181 17.36 7.71 13.22
N VAL A 182 16.04 7.52 13.38
CA VAL A 182 15.39 6.21 13.53
C VAL A 182 15.10 5.66 12.13
N PRO A 183 15.65 4.51 11.70
CA PRO A 183 15.21 3.86 10.48
C PRO A 183 13.99 2.97 10.73
N ALA A 184 13.41 2.43 9.67
CA ALA A 184 12.39 1.40 9.75
C ALA A 184 12.47 0.49 8.52
N VAL A 185 11.98 -0.74 8.65
CA VAL A 185 11.68 -1.62 7.52
C VAL A 185 10.19 -1.91 7.52
N SER A 186 9.54 -1.60 6.41
CA SER A 186 8.16 -2.01 6.14
C SER A 186 8.16 -3.23 5.21
N ARG A 187 7.32 -4.20 5.50
CA ARG A 187 7.10 -5.39 4.67
C ARG A 187 5.63 -5.41 4.29
N ILE A 188 5.33 -5.42 2.99
CA ILE A 188 3.97 -5.30 2.47
C ILE A 188 3.63 -6.58 1.70
N VAL A 189 2.51 -7.20 2.04
CA VAL A 189 1.93 -8.32 1.28
C VAL A 189 0.54 -7.90 0.82
N LEU A 190 0.32 -7.92 -0.48
CA LEU A 190 -0.92 -7.50 -1.12
C LEU A 190 -1.72 -8.71 -1.61
N THR A 191 -3.03 -8.53 -1.74
CA THR A 191 -3.99 -9.58 -2.13
C THR A 191 -3.76 -10.12 -3.55
N ASP A 192 -3.18 -9.31 -4.45
CA ASP A 192 -2.70 -9.74 -5.78
C ASP A 192 -1.38 -10.53 -5.74
N LYS A 193 -0.93 -10.92 -4.53
CA LYS A 193 0.33 -11.59 -4.21
C LYS A 193 1.59 -10.75 -4.45
N THR A 194 1.47 -9.45 -4.69
CA THR A 194 2.61 -8.53 -4.64
C THR A 194 3.19 -8.50 -3.22
N THR A 195 4.44 -8.93 -3.12
CA THR A 195 5.28 -8.76 -1.94
C THR A 195 6.26 -7.61 -2.16
N MET A 196 6.42 -6.73 -1.16
CA MET A 196 7.38 -5.63 -1.16
C MET A 196 8.13 -5.55 0.18
N VAL A 197 9.38 -5.10 0.13
CA VAL A 197 10.16 -4.66 1.29
C VAL A 197 10.56 -3.20 1.05
N CYS A 198 10.22 -2.33 1.98
CA CYS A 198 10.48 -0.90 1.90
C CYS A 198 11.40 -0.46 3.03
N TYR A 199 12.52 0.15 2.68
CA TYR A 199 13.52 0.63 3.63
C TYR A 199 13.33 2.12 3.85
N HIS A 200 13.19 2.52 5.12
CA HIS A 200 13.14 3.92 5.54
C HIS A 200 14.52 4.29 6.06
N GLY A 201 15.30 4.98 5.23
CA GLY A 201 16.61 5.48 5.58
C GLY A 201 16.59 6.49 6.74
N THR A 202 17.78 6.74 7.27
CA THR A 202 18.02 7.76 8.29
C THR A 202 18.34 9.11 7.66
N ARG A 203 18.44 10.16 8.49
CA ARG A 203 18.96 11.48 8.10
C ARG A 203 20.32 11.43 7.39
N ALA A 204 21.20 10.47 7.71
CA ALA A 204 22.50 10.32 7.03
C ALA A 204 22.34 9.94 5.55
N GLU A 205 21.20 9.33 5.21
CA GLU A 205 20.79 8.91 3.88
C GLU A 205 19.70 9.84 3.33
N TYR A 206 19.60 11.07 3.85
CA TYR A 206 18.58 12.07 3.51
C TYR A 206 17.13 11.60 3.73
N ASN A 207 16.91 10.60 4.58
CA ASN A 207 15.65 9.88 4.77
C ASN A 207 15.12 9.22 3.47
N ALA A 208 16.04 8.71 2.64
CA ALA A 208 15.68 7.97 1.43
C ALA A 208 14.66 6.86 1.72
N PHE A 209 13.69 6.71 0.83
CA PHE A 209 12.75 5.59 0.85
C PHE A 209 12.96 4.77 -0.42
N THR A 210 13.24 3.48 -0.26
CA THR A 210 13.49 2.55 -1.37
C THR A 210 12.61 1.33 -1.24
N VAL A 211 12.14 0.80 -2.37
CA VAL A 211 11.20 -0.32 -2.43
C VAL A 211 11.77 -1.45 -3.27
N GLN A 212 11.95 -2.62 -2.66
CA GLN A 212 12.12 -3.87 -3.41
C GLN A 212 10.74 -4.49 -3.61
N SER A 213 10.40 -4.89 -4.83
CA SER A 213 9.09 -5.45 -5.16
C SER A 213 9.17 -6.66 -6.09
N THR A 214 8.31 -7.63 -5.84
CA THR A 214 8.07 -8.78 -6.74
C THR A 214 7.37 -8.41 -8.04
N HIS A 215 6.61 -7.31 -8.06
CA HIS A 215 5.80 -6.87 -9.19
C HIS A 215 6.12 -5.42 -9.59
N PRO A 216 5.75 -4.96 -10.79
CA PRO A 216 5.90 -3.56 -11.18
C PRO A 216 5.15 -2.61 -10.24
N VAL A 217 5.86 -1.60 -9.74
CA VAL A 217 5.38 -0.53 -8.85
C VAL A 217 5.69 0.79 -9.55
N ARG A 218 4.68 1.46 -10.10
CA ARG A 218 4.85 2.69 -10.91
C ARG A 218 3.62 3.61 -10.79
N PRO A 219 3.80 4.93 -10.60
CA PRO A 219 2.70 5.88 -10.53
C PRO A 219 2.09 6.16 -11.90
N ALA A 220 0.77 6.31 -11.95
CA ALA A 220 0.03 6.74 -13.15
C ALA A 220 0.33 8.19 -13.56
N SER A 221 0.80 9.03 -12.62
CA SER A 221 1.13 10.45 -12.85
C SER A 221 2.57 10.71 -13.31
N GLY A 222 3.40 9.66 -13.45
CA GLY A 222 4.79 9.75 -13.90
C GLY A 222 5.80 10.29 -12.88
N SER A 223 5.38 11.12 -11.92
CA SER A 223 6.21 11.59 -10.80
C SER A 223 6.42 10.48 -9.76
N ARG A 224 7.67 10.20 -9.38
CA ARG A 224 8.03 9.17 -8.40
C ARG A 224 8.56 9.81 -7.12
N LEU A 225 8.00 9.43 -5.97
CA LEU A 225 8.50 9.81 -4.64
C LEU A 225 9.63 8.91 -4.12
N PHE A 226 9.83 7.75 -4.74
CA PHE A 226 10.82 6.76 -4.32
C PHE A 226 11.36 5.92 -5.48
N GLU A 227 12.51 5.28 -5.23
CA GLU A 227 13.06 4.28 -6.15
C GLU A 227 12.49 2.89 -5.85
N ALA A 228 12.15 2.16 -6.92
CA ALA A 228 11.57 0.83 -6.85
C ALA A 228 12.34 -0.14 -7.76
N TYR A 229 12.77 -1.27 -7.19
CA TYR A 229 13.57 -2.30 -7.86
C TYR A 229 12.81 -3.63 -7.89
N SER A 230 12.94 -4.37 -8.98
CA SER A 230 12.34 -5.71 -9.09
C SER A 230 13.23 -6.76 -8.42
N VAL A 231 12.66 -7.55 -7.52
CA VAL A 231 13.35 -8.63 -6.80
C VAL A 231 12.44 -9.88 -6.80
N PRO A 232 12.93 -11.06 -7.25
CA PRO A 232 12.15 -12.30 -7.22
C PRO A 232 11.67 -12.67 -5.80
N ARG A 233 10.50 -13.28 -5.70
CA ARG A 233 9.87 -13.60 -4.41
C ARG A 233 10.71 -14.59 -3.61
N GLU A 234 11.34 -15.53 -4.29
CA GLU A 234 12.22 -16.56 -3.73
C GLU A 234 13.40 -15.91 -3.02
N ARG A 235 13.97 -14.83 -3.59
CA ARG A 235 15.07 -14.08 -3.00
C ARG A 235 14.63 -13.27 -1.77
N MET A 236 13.42 -12.71 -1.78
CA MET A 236 12.86 -12.05 -0.59
C MET A 236 12.55 -13.04 0.55
N LEU A 237 12.13 -14.26 0.22
CA LEU A 237 11.80 -15.31 1.19
C LEU A 237 13.04 -16.04 1.73
N ALA A 238 14.15 -16.03 0.99
CA ALA A 238 15.43 -16.58 1.41
C ALA A 238 16.31 -15.58 2.22
N ASP A 239 15.85 -14.35 2.42
CA ASP A 239 16.55 -13.34 3.23
C ASP A 239 16.24 -13.53 4.72
N ASP A 240 17.27 -13.72 5.56
CA ASP A 240 17.10 -13.98 7.00
C ASP A 240 16.40 -12.83 7.76
N GLY A 241 16.51 -11.59 7.26
CA GLY A 241 15.87 -10.41 7.85
C GLY A 241 14.42 -10.22 7.43
N HIS A 242 13.96 -10.87 6.36
CA HIS A 242 12.62 -10.67 5.79
C HIS A 242 11.78 -11.93 5.68
N GLY A 243 12.36 -13.09 5.38
CA GLY A 243 11.67 -14.29 4.91
C GLY A 243 10.60 -14.83 5.85
N GLU A 244 10.91 -15.03 7.13
CA GLU A 244 9.91 -15.55 8.08
C GLU A 244 8.79 -14.52 8.36
N VAL A 245 9.15 -13.24 8.45
CA VAL A 245 8.18 -12.15 8.64
C VAL A 245 7.24 -12.05 7.43
N LEU A 246 7.78 -12.15 6.21
CA LEU A 246 7.01 -12.14 4.97
C LEU A 246 6.10 -13.37 4.84
N ARG A 247 6.56 -14.55 5.30
CA ARG A 247 5.74 -15.76 5.34
C ARG A 247 4.54 -15.57 6.26
N TRP A 248 4.74 -15.23 7.53
CA TRP A 248 3.62 -15.04 8.47
C TRP A 248 2.74 -13.82 8.14
N ALA A 249 3.30 -12.75 7.57
CA ALA A 249 2.51 -11.63 7.04
C ALA A 249 1.60 -12.08 5.88
N GLY A 250 2.03 -13.03 5.06
CA GLY A 250 1.22 -13.65 4.02
C GLY A 250 0.04 -14.45 4.57
N GLU A 251 0.29 -15.39 5.49
CA GLU A 251 -0.75 -16.20 6.14
C GLU A 251 -1.78 -15.32 6.87
N LEU A 252 -1.31 -14.29 7.59
CA LEU A 252 -2.16 -13.31 8.24
C LEU A 252 -2.95 -12.48 7.21
N SER A 253 -2.32 -12.01 6.13
CA SER A 253 -3.02 -11.25 5.07
C SER A 253 -4.11 -12.06 4.38
N ASP A 254 -3.87 -13.35 4.09
CA ASP A 254 -4.89 -14.22 3.49
C ASP A 254 -6.05 -14.48 4.48
N THR A 255 -5.78 -14.56 5.78
CA THR A 255 -6.80 -14.64 6.85
C THR A 255 -7.64 -13.36 6.93
N LEU A 256 -6.99 -12.19 6.85
CA LEU A 256 -7.66 -10.89 6.88
C LEU A 256 -8.50 -10.65 5.61
N ALA A 257 -8.06 -11.15 4.45
CA ALA A 257 -8.84 -11.15 3.23
C ALA A 257 -10.09 -12.06 3.33
N GLN A 258 -9.99 -13.23 3.99
CA GLN A 258 -11.14 -14.08 4.27
C GLN A 258 -12.16 -13.37 5.18
N ALA A 259 -11.70 -12.70 6.24
CA ALA A 259 -12.55 -11.88 7.10
C ALA A 259 -13.29 -10.77 6.31
N ASP A 260 -12.59 -10.06 5.42
CA ASP A 260 -13.20 -8.99 4.62
C ASP A 260 -14.27 -9.52 3.65
N ASN A 261 -14.06 -10.70 3.07
CA ASN A 261 -15.08 -11.39 2.27
C ASN A 261 -16.33 -11.74 3.10
N GLY A 262 -16.16 -12.16 4.36
CA GLY A 262 -17.24 -12.37 5.31
C GLY A 262 -18.02 -11.07 5.61
N ARG A 263 -17.31 -9.97 5.87
CA ARG A 263 -17.87 -8.62 6.06
C ARG A 263 -18.67 -8.16 4.83
N ILE A 264 -18.10 -8.24 3.63
CA ILE A 264 -18.76 -7.82 2.38
C ILE A 264 -20.02 -8.65 2.13
N THR A 265 -19.98 -9.95 2.40
CA THR A 265 -21.15 -10.84 2.29
C THR A 265 -22.26 -10.43 3.26
N ALA A 266 -21.92 -10.14 4.52
CA ALA A 266 -22.87 -9.67 5.52
C ALA A 266 -23.52 -8.34 5.14
N LEU A 267 -22.73 -7.37 4.66
CA LEU A 267 -23.22 -6.06 4.23
C LEU A 267 -24.15 -6.17 3.01
N LYS A 268 -23.82 -7.01 2.02
CA LYS A 268 -24.70 -7.29 0.87
C LYS A 268 -26.02 -7.91 1.32
N ALA A 269 -25.98 -8.91 2.21
CA ALA A 269 -27.20 -9.54 2.75
C ALA A 269 -28.09 -8.53 3.49
N ALA A 270 -27.51 -7.64 4.30
CA ALA A 270 -28.24 -6.57 4.99
C ALA A 270 -28.86 -5.56 4.02
N ALA A 271 -28.14 -5.16 2.96
CA ALA A 271 -28.66 -4.27 1.92
C ALA A 271 -29.86 -4.87 1.18
N HIS A 272 -29.78 -6.14 0.76
CA HIS A 272 -30.91 -6.85 0.13
C HIS A 272 -32.11 -6.99 1.06
N ALA A 273 -31.89 -7.31 2.34
CA ALA A 273 -32.96 -7.39 3.34
C ALA A 273 -33.70 -6.05 3.49
N ASN A 274 -32.95 -4.94 3.55
CA ASN A 274 -33.53 -3.60 3.66
C ASN A 274 -34.33 -3.19 2.42
N ALA A 275 -33.81 -3.44 1.21
CA ALA A 275 -34.52 -3.18 -0.04
C ALA A 275 -35.85 -3.96 -0.12
N SER A 276 -35.85 -5.24 0.26
CA SER A 276 -37.08 -6.07 0.27
C SER A 276 -38.16 -5.56 1.24
N ARG A 277 -37.75 -4.97 2.37
CA ARG A 277 -38.66 -4.37 3.36
C ARG A 277 -39.23 -3.03 2.91
N GLN A 278 -38.47 -2.25 2.12
CA GLN A 278 -38.96 -0.99 1.54
C GLN A 278 -39.99 -1.27 0.43
N GLY A 279 -39.72 -2.21 -0.48
CA GLY A 279 -40.68 -2.59 -1.53
C GLY A 279 -42.03 -3.07 -0.98
N ARG A 280 -42.03 -3.86 0.10
CA ARG A 280 -43.25 -4.31 0.79
C ARG A 280 -44.00 -3.24 1.58
N ARG A 281 -43.46 -2.01 1.70
CA ARG A 281 -44.14 -0.86 2.32
C ARG A 281 -44.68 0.15 1.31
N GLN A 282 -44.44 -0.08 0.02
CA GLN A 282 -44.85 0.79 -1.09
C GLN A 282 -45.88 0.13 -2.02
N ALA A 283 -46.28 -1.11 -1.70
CA ALA A 283 -47.34 -1.88 -2.35
C ALA A 283 -48.45 -2.16 -1.33
#